data_AF-A0A5C5NF68-F1
#
_entry.id   AF-A0A5C5NF68-F1
#
_cell.length_a   1.000
_cell.length_b   1.000
_cell.length_c   1.000
_cell.angle_alpha   90.00
_cell.angle_beta   90.00
_cell.angle_gamma   90.00
#
_symmetry.space_group_name_H-M   'P 1'
#
loop_
_entity.id
_entity.type
_entity.pdbx_description
1 polymer ?
#
loop_
_entity_poly.entity_id
_entity_poly.type
_entity_poly.pdbx_seq_one_letter_code
_entity_poly.pdbx_strand_id
1 'polypeptide(L)'
;MSLLPYAWAKSQRILLRPGEDGLLLTVCPSTPGWSISEVRRQFGQSRVEQIRDDELDGLLASAYADTGSAAAVVGAAENEVDLDRLMQDMPEITDLLDTQDGAPVIRMINALLTQAARDEASDIHIEPYETHSVVRYRVDGTLRDVVSPRKALHGALVSRIKIMAQLDIAEKRLPQDGRIALRVAGRPIDIRVSTVPTG
;
A
#
# COMPACT_ATOMS: atom_id res chain seq x y z
N MET A 1 -12.64 -0.40 -13.36
CA MET A 1 -12.03 0.16 -12.13
C MET A 1 -12.90 -0.23 -10.94
N SER A 2 -12.32 -0.82 -9.89
CA SER A 2 -13.10 -1.21 -8.71
C SER A 2 -13.51 0.01 -7.88
N LEU A 3 -14.70 -0.03 -7.26
CA LEU A 3 -15.25 1.10 -6.50
C LEU A 3 -15.14 0.95 -4.97
N LEU A 4 -14.79 -0.25 -4.48
CA LEU A 4 -14.69 -0.53 -3.04
C LEU A 4 -13.21 -0.54 -2.60
N PRO A 5 -12.88 -0.19 -1.34
CA PRO A 5 -11.53 -0.40 -0.81
C PRO A 5 -11.16 -1.89 -0.74
N TYR A 6 -9.95 -2.27 -1.16
CA TYR A 6 -9.51 -3.69 -1.23
C TYR A 6 -9.67 -4.44 0.10
N ALA A 7 -9.25 -3.84 1.22
CA ALA A 7 -9.32 -4.50 2.52
C ALA A 7 -10.78 -4.84 2.90
N TRP A 8 -11.71 -3.93 2.60
CA TRP A 8 -13.13 -4.16 2.83
C TRP A 8 -13.67 -5.22 1.87
N ALA A 9 -13.41 -5.08 0.56
CA ALA A 9 -13.79 -6.04 -0.49
C ALA A 9 -13.31 -7.47 -0.19
N LYS A 10 -12.05 -7.62 0.24
CA LYS A 10 -11.46 -8.91 0.64
C LYS A 10 -12.09 -9.47 1.90
N SER A 11 -12.24 -8.65 2.95
CA SER A 11 -12.82 -9.10 4.23
C SER A 11 -14.27 -9.55 4.09
N GLN A 12 -15.03 -8.90 3.21
CA GLN A 12 -16.44 -9.18 2.96
C GLN A 12 -16.67 -10.12 1.78
N ARG A 13 -15.60 -10.56 1.12
CA ARG A 13 -15.63 -11.39 -0.10
C ARG A 13 -16.64 -10.83 -1.12
N ILE A 14 -16.40 -9.61 -1.60
CA ILE A 14 -17.32 -8.91 -2.49
C ILE A 14 -16.57 -7.96 -3.42
N LEU A 15 -17.00 -7.85 -4.67
CA LEU A 15 -16.40 -6.95 -5.66
C LEU A 15 -17.49 -6.11 -6.33
N LEU A 16 -17.28 -4.80 -6.43
CA LEU A 16 -18.17 -3.88 -7.13
C LEU A 16 -17.42 -3.26 -8.32
N ARG A 17 -17.95 -3.43 -9.52
CA ARG A 17 -17.36 -2.91 -10.77
C ARG A 17 -18.42 -2.28 -11.67
N PRO A 18 -18.06 -1.30 -12.52
CA PRO A 18 -18.88 -0.90 -13.64
C PRO A 18 -19.02 -2.07 -14.63
N GLY A 19 -20.24 -2.33 -15.08
CA GLY A 19 -20.59 -3.23 -16.18
C GLY A 19 -21.38 -2.48 -17.27
N GLU A 20 -21.79 -3.19 -18.31
CA GLU A 20 -22.48 -2.60 -19.48
C GLU A 20 -23.81 -1.92 -19.10
N ASP A 21 -24.57 -2.50 -18.17
CA ASP A 21 -25.89 -2.01 -17.73
C ASP A 21 -25.85 -1.32 -16.35
N GLY A 22 -24.70 -0.77 -15.95
CA GLY A 22 -24.50 -0.12 -14.65
C GLY A 22 -23.64 -0.95 -13.69
N LEU A 23 -23.92 -0.87 -12.38
CA LEU A 23 -23.06 -1.50 -11.38
C LEU A 23 -23.29 -3.02 -11.26
N LEU A 24 -22.19 -3.76 -11.33
CA LEU A 24 -22.15 -5.20 -11.14
C LEU A 24 -21.48 -5.54 -9.80
N LEU A 25 -22.24 -6.23 -8.95
CA LEU A 25 -21.83 -6.72 -7.65
C LEU A 25 -21.58 -8.22 -7.72
N THR A 26 -20.31 -8.62 -7.67
CA THR A 26 -19.91 -10.02 -7.69
C THR A 26 -19.73 -10.53 -6.26
N VAL A 27 -20.39 -11.65 -5.94
CA VAL A 27 -20.42 -12.28 -4.60
C VAL A 27 -20.09 -13.78 -4.71
N CYS A 28 -19.80 -14.42 -3.58
CA CYS A 28 -19.60 -15.87 -3.45
C CYS A 28 -20.49 -16.43 -2.33
N PRO A 29 -20.63 -17.76 -2.18
CA PRO A 29 -21.37 -18.38 -1.07
C PRO A 29 -20.95 -17.87 0.33
N SER A 30 -19.69 -17.49 0.51
CA SER A 30 -19.15 -16.99 1.77
C SER A 30 -19.37 -15.49 2.00
N THR A 31 -19.99 -14.76 1.07
CA THR A 31 -20.27 -13.33 1.20
C THR A 31 -21.38 -13.08 2.23
N PRO A 32 -21.14 -12.29 3.30
CA PRO A 32 -22.17 -11.99 4.28
C PRO A 32 -23.32 -11.17 3.67
N GLY A 33 -24.57 -11.56 3.92
CA GLY A 33 -25.73 -10.85 3.36
C GLY A 33 -25.82 -9.36 3.75
N TRP A 34 -25.26 -8.98 4.91
CA TRP A 34 -25.23 -7.58 5.34
C TRP A 34 -24.31 -6.71 4.48
N SER A 35 -23.22 -7.26 3.93
CA SER A 35 -22.27 -6.48 3.11
C SER A 35 -22.89 -6.11 1.76
N ILE A 36 -23.74 -7.00 1.22
CA ILE A 36 -24.55 -6.73 0.01
C ILE A 36 -25.52 -5.56 0.27
N SER A 37 -26.18 -5.56 1.43
CA SER A 37 -27.08 -4.47 1.84
C SER A 37 -26.32 -3.15 2.00
N GLU A 38 -25.12 -3.20 2.56
CA GLU A 38 -24.25 -2.03 2.73
C GLU A 38 -23.84 -1.41 1.39
N VAL A 39 -23.41 -2.25 0.43
CA VAL A 39 -23.07 -1.81 -0.92
C VAL A 39 -24.29 -1.17 -1.61
N ARG A 40 -25.46 -1.79 -1.50
CA ARG A 40 -26.69 -1.24 -2.10
C ARG A 40 -27.10 0.09 -1.48
N ARG A 41 -26.90 0.26 -0.17
CA ARG A 41 -27.18 1.52 0.52
C ARG A 41 -26.29 2.65 0.02
N GLN A 42 -25.02 2.38 -0.22
CA GLN A 42 -24.03 3.38 -0.60
C GLN A 42 -24.01 3.69 -2.10
N PHE A 43 -24.14 2.66 -2.95
CA PHE A 43 -23.94 2.78 -4.40
C PHE A 43 -25.23 2.60 -5.21
N GLY A 44 -26.36 2.35 -4.54
CA GLY A 44 -27.64 2.12 -5.18
C GLY A 44 -27.83 0.67 -5.66
N GLN A 45 -28.89 0.44 -6.42
CA GLN A 45 -29.26 -0.89 -6.88
C GLN A 45 -28.25 -1.40 -7.92
N SER A 46 -27.73 -2.59 -7.68
CA SER A 46 -26.72 -3.25 -8.52
C SER A 46 -27.19 -4.65 -8.90
N ARG A 47 -26.79 -5.07 -10.10
CA ARG A 47 -26.97 -6.45 -10.55
C ARG A 47 -26.04 -7.34 -9.73
N VAL A 48 -26.55 -8.44 -9.21
CA VAL A 48 -25.75 -9.38 -8.41
C VAL A 48 -25.42 -10.60 -9.26
N GLU A 49 -24.14 -10.96 -9.27
CA GLU A 49 -23.62 -12.18 -9.89
C GLU A 49 -22.95 -13.02 -8.81
N GLN A 50 -23.33 -14.29 -8.71
CA GLN A 50 -22.73 -15.22 -7.75
C GLN A 50 -21.76 -16.16 -8.48
N ILE A 51 -20.54 -16.23 -7.97
CA ILE A 51 -19.47 -17.09 -8.48
C ILE A 51 -18.90 -17.97 -7.36
N ARG A 52 -17.96 -18.84 -7.70
CA ARG A 52 -17.28 -19.68 -6.71
C ARG A 52 -16.26 -18.87 -5.90
N ASP A 53 -15.97 -19.33 -4.68
CA ASP A 53 -15.03 -18.67 -3.77
C ASP A 53 -13.62 -18.49 -4.38
N ASP A 54 -13.11 -19.53 -5.05
CA ASP A 54 -11.80 -19.53 -5.71
C ASP A 54 -11.74 -18.53 -6.89
N GLU A 55 -12.83 -18.44 -7.66
CA GLU A 55 -12.96 -17.48 -8.75
C GLU A 55 -12.98 -16.04 -8.25
N LEU A 56 -13.66 -15.79 -7.11
CA LEU A 56 -13.74 -14.46 -6.52
C LEU A 56 -12.38 -13.99 -5.99
N ASP A 57 -11.60 -14.88 -5.38
CA ASP A 57 -10.25 -14.55 -4.90
C ASP A 57 -9.34 -14.14 -6.07
N GLY A 58 -9.42 -14.85 -7.20
CA GLY A 58 -8.71 -14.49 -8.43
C GLY A 58 -9.18 -13.15 -9.03
N LEU A 59 -10.48 -12.92 -9.06
CA LEU A 59 -11.07 -11.65 -9.53
C LEU A 59 -10.71 -10.46 -8.65
N LEU A 60 -10.71 -10.62 -7.33
CA LEU A 60 -10.26 -9.60 -6.38
C LEU A 60 -8.76 -9.31 -6.56
N ALA A 61 -7.93 -10.33 -6.75
CA ALA A 61 -6.51 -10.11 -7.00
C ALA A 61 -6.28 -9.32 -8.30
N SER A 62 -6.96 -9.69 -9.39
CA SER A 62 -6.84 -9.03 -10.69
C SER A 62 -7.42 -7.62 -10.69
N ALA A 63 -8.61 -7.41 -10.12
CA ALA A 63 -9.30 -6.12 -10.13
C ALA A 63 -8.59 -5.02 -9.31
N TYR A 64 -7.75 -5.42 -8.36
CA TYR A 64 -7.00 -4.52 -7.48
C TYR A 64 -5.49 -4.53 -7.72
N ALA A 65 -5.00 -5.31 -8.70
CA ALA A 65 -3.58 -5.34 -9.07
C ALA A 65 -3.06 -3.96 -9.50
N ASP A 66 -3.92 -3.16 -10.15
CA ASP A 66 -3.58 -1.79 -10.61
C ASP A 66 -3.86 -0.69 -9.55
N THR A 67 -4.69 -0.95 -8.54
CA THR A 67 -5.24 0.10 -7.64
C THR A 67 -4.56 0.19 -6.27
N GLY A 68 -3.28 -0.17 -6.18
CA GLY A 68 -2.40 0.34 -5.09
C GLY A 68 -2.81 -0.01 -3.65
N SER A 69 -3.31 -1.21 -3.34
CA SER A 69 -3.43 -1.62 -1.93
C SER A 69 -2.11 -2.20 -1.41
N ALA A 70 -1.49 -1.51 -0.45
CA ALA A 70 -0.29 -2.00 0.26
C ALA A 70 -0.47 -3.34 0.98
N ALA A 71 -1.70 -3.87 1.09
CA ALA A 71 -1.97 -5.16 1.70
C ALA A 71 -1.87 -6.36 0.72
N ALA A 72 -1.55 -6.14 -0.55
CA ALA A 72 -1.62 -7.18 -1.60
C ALA A 72 -0.32 -7.49 -2.37
N VAL A 73 0.82 -6.88 -2.02
CA VAL A 73 2.11 -7.21 -2.64
C VAL A 73 3.10 -7.30 -1.48
N VAL A 74 3.46 -8.48 -0.96
CA VAL A 74 4.42 -9.40 -1.58
C VAL A 74 4.09 -10.85 -1.18
N GLY A 75 3.43 -11.58 -2.07
CA GLY A 75 3.34 -13.04 -2.05
C GLY A 75 3.83 -13.54 -3.40
N ALA A 76 4.94 -14.27 -3.39
CA ALA A 76 5.61 -14.89 -4.54
C ALA A 76 6.32 -13.95 -5.54
N ALA A 77 7.58 -13.63 -5.25
CA ALA A 77 8.67 -13.73 -6.23
C ALA A 77 10.02 -13.68 -5.51
N GLU A 78 10.81 -14.72 -5.71
CA GLU A 78 12.24 -14.84 -5.38
C GLU A 78 13.11 -13.96 -6.29
N ASN A 79 12.54 -12.88 -6.84
CA ASN A 79 13.30 -11.89 -7.56
C ASN A 79 13.75 -10.82 -6.56
N GLU A 80 15.06 -10.54 -6.60
CA GLU A 80 15.67 -9.35 -6.04
C GLU A 80 14.85 -8.15 -6.52
N VAL A 81 14.24 -7.43 -5.58
CA VAL A 81 13.45 -6.25 -5.96
C VAL A 81 14.45 -5.19 -6.37
N ASP A 82 14.50 -4.87 -7.66
CA ASP A 82 15.39 -3.85 -8.20
C ASP A 82 14.85 -2.46 -7.82
N LEU A 83 15.32 -1.95 -6.68
CA LEU A 83 14.95 -0.64 -6.15
C LEU A 83 15.32 0.49 -7.11
N ASP A 84 16.43 0.37 -7.84
CA ASP A 84 16.89 1.38 -8.78
C ASP A 84 15.94 1.49 -9.97
N ARG A 85 15.45 0.37 -10.50
CA ARG A 85 14.39 0.38 -11.52
C ARG A 85 13.09 0.99 -11.00
N LEU A 86 12.66 0.63 -9.79
CA LEU A 86 11.46 1.22 -9.19
C LEU A 86 11.57 2.74 -9.02
N MET A 87 12.77 3.26 -8.75
CA MET A 87 13.01 4.71 -8.72
C MET A 87 12.94 5.35 -10.11
N GLN A 88 13.48 4.69 -11.13
CA GLN A 88 13.46 5.20 -12.50
C GLN A 88 12.04 5.26 -13.05
N ASP A 89 11.20 4.30 -12.67
CA ASP A 89 9.79 4.21 -13.06
C ASP A 89 8.87 5.13 -12.23
N MET A 90 9.41 5.91 -11.29
CA MET A 90 8.61 6.86 -10.51
C MET A 90 8.31 8.11 -11.35
N PRO A 91 7.02 8.42 -11.58
CA PRO A 91 6.64 9.62 -12.31
C PRO A 91 6.96 10.89 -11.51
N GLU A 92 6.97 12.05 -12.18
CA GLU A 92 7.23 13.33 -11.53
C GLU A 92 6.15 13.68 -10.50
N ILE A 93 6.46 14.55 -9.53
CA ILE A 93 5.51 14.87 -8.42
C ILE A 93 4.18 15.39 -8.96
N THR A 94 4.20 16.20 -10.02
CA THR A 94 2.98 16.73 -10.65
C THR A 94 2.03 15.59 -11.03
N ASP A 95 2.56 14.52 -11.62
CA ASP A 95 1.78 13.35 -12.01
C ASP A 95 1.37 12.48 -10.80
N LEU A 96 2.15 12.50 -9.70
CA LEU A 96 1.81 11.82 -8.43
C LEU A 96 0.67 12.51 -7.67
N LEU A 97 0.48 13.82 -7.85
CA LEU A 97 -0.65 14.56 -7.28
C LEU A 97 -1.93 14.37 -8.08
N ASP A 98 -1.81 14.16 -9.40
CA ASP A 98 -2.94 13.89 -10.30
C ASP A 98 -3.36 12.41 -10.30
N THR A 99 -2.46 11.50 -9.91
CA THR A 99 -2.81 10.09 -9.66
C THR A 99 -3.43 9.93 -8.28
N GLN A 100 -4.77 9.87 -8.25
CA GLN A 100 -5.56 9.62 -7.04
C GLN A 100 -5.18 8.32 -6.28
N ASP A 101 -4.35 7.46 -6.87
CA ASP A 101 -4.05 6.11 -6.37
C ASP A 101 -2.70 5.96 -5.63
N GLY A 102 -1.79 6.95 -5.64
CA GLY A 102 -0.52 6.90 -4.90
C GLY A 102 0.37 5.66 -5.16
N ALA A 103 0.09 4.91 -6.22
CA ALA A 103 0.57 3.55 -6.43
C ALA A 103 2.11 3.39 -6.49
N PRO A 104 2.88 4.30 -7.13
CA PRO A 104 4.34 4.18 -7.18
C PRO A 104 5.00 4.28 -5.81
N VAL A 105 4.57 5.26 -4.99
CA VAL A 105 5.07 5.47 -3.63
C VAL A 105 4.73 4.28 -2.73
N ILE A 106 3.52 3.73 -2.90
CA ILE A 106 3.08 2.52 -2.19
C ILE A 106 3.97 1.33 -2.53
N ARG A 107 4.23 1.08 -3.82
CA ARG A 107 5.12 -0.01 -4.27
C ARG A 107 6.53 0.17 -3.71
N MET A 108 7.06 1.39 -3.73
CA MET A 108 8.39 1.70 -3.19
C MET A 108 8.47 1.41 -1.69
N ILE A 109 7.50 1.89 -0.89
CA ILE A 109 7.48 1.61 0.55
C ILE A 109 7.37 0.10 0.82
N ASN A 110 6.50 -0.62 0.11
CA ASN A 110 6.37 -2.06 0.28
C ASN A 110 7.65 -2.82 -0.09
N ALA A 111 8.32 -2.42 -1.17
CA ALA A 111 9.62 -2.95 -1.57
C ALA A 111 10.66 -2.71 -0.47
N LEU A 112 10.75 -1.48 0.06
CA LEU A 112 11.68 -1.14 1.13
C LEU A 112 11.43 -1.94 2.41
N LEU A 113 10.17 -2.10 2.83
CA LEU A 113 9.85 -2.89 4.04
C LEU A 113 10.16 -4.38 3.84
N THR A 114 9.87 -4.90 2.64
CA THR A 114 10.15 -6.29 2.30
C THR A 114 11.64 -6.57 2.26
N GLN A 115 12.41 -5.68 1.61
CA GLN A 115 13.86 -5.80 1.51
C GLN A 115 14.52 -5.70 2.89
N ALA A 116 14.12 -4.73 3.71
CA ALA A 116 14.60 -4.61 5.08
C ALA A 116 14.35 -5.87 5.91
N ALA A 117 13.18 -6.51 5.76
CA ALA A 117 12.87 -7.76 6.43
C ALA A 117 13.69 -8.96 5.89
N ARG A 118 14.01 -8.98 4.58
CA ARG A 118 14.90 -9.99 3.98
C ARG A 118 16.34 -9.82 4.47
N ASP A 119 16.79 -8.57 4.59
CA ASP A 119 18.14 -8.20 5.03
C ASP A 119 18.30 -8.23 6.56
N GLU A 120 17.25 -8.63 7.28
CA GLU A 120 17.19 -8.65 8.75
C GLU A 120 17.60 -7.32 9.39
N ALA A 121 17.21 -6.20 8.75
CA ALA A 121 17.53 -4.86 9.22
C ALA A 121 16.79 -4.55 10.55
N SER A 122 17.51 -3.99 11.52
CA SER A 122 16.94 -3.55 12.80
C SER A 122 16.19 -2.23 12.69
N ASP A 123 16.63 -1.35 11.79
CA ASP A 123 16.07 -0.01 11.61
C ASP A 123 16.05 0.38 10.13
N ILE A 124 15.02 1.14 9.75
CA ILE A 124 14.92 1.80 8.45
C ILE A 124 14.91 3.31 8.71
N HIS A 125 15.91 3.99 8.16
CA HIS A 125 16.04 5.44 8.25
C HIS A 125 15.62 6.05 6.92
N ILE A 126 14.74 7.07 6.94
CA ILE A 126 14.34 7.83 5.76
C ILE A 126 14.59 9.29 6.05
N GLU A 127 15.68 9.81 5.51
CA GLU A 127 16.26 11.08 5.93
C GLU A 127 16.23 12.10 4.79
N PRO A 128 15.70 13.31 5.04
CA PRO A 128 15.78 14.39 4.08
C PRO A 128 17.17 15.06 4.11
N TYR A 129 17.79 15.22 2.95
CA TYR A 129 18.94 16.09 2.73
C TYR A 129 18.53 17.33 1.92
N GLU A 130 19.48 18.22 1.62
CA GLU A 130 19.22 19.46 0.87
C GLU A 130 18.67 19.17 -0.54
N THR A 131 19.32 18.26 -1.27
CA THR A 131 19.02 17.99 -2.69
C THR A 131 18.32 16.65 -2.94
N HIS A 132 18.34 15.74 -1.97
CA HIS A 132 17.80 14.39 -2.09
C HIS A 132 17.25 13.88 -0.76
N SER A 133 16.63 12.71 -0.78
CA SER A 133 16.35 11.90 0.40
C SER A 133 17.28 10.70 0.38
N VAL A 134 17.67 10.19 1.54
CA VAL A 134 18.38 8.91 1.63
C VAL A 134 17.56 7.94 2.46
N VAL A 135 17.49 6.69 2.00
CA VAL A 135 16.98 5.58 2.80
C VAL A 135 18.15 4.69 3.19
N ARG A 136 18.27 4.39 4.48
CA ARG A 136 19.33 3.56 5.03
C ARG A 136 18.78 2.43 5.87
N TYR A 137 19.41 1.27 5.82
CA TYR A 137 19.14 0.17 6.74
C TYR A 137 20.24 0.07 7.78
N ARG A 138 19.85 -0.23 9.02
CA ARG A 138 20.79 -0.71 10.02
C ARG A 138 20.77 -2.24 9.99
N VAL A 139 21.87 -2.84 9.55
CA VAL A 139 22.08 -4.29 9.54
C VAL A 139 23.32 -4.60 10.35
N ASP A 140 23.20 -5.48 11.35
CA ASP A 140 24.27 -5.82 12.29
C ASP A 140 24.92 -4.57 12.93
N GLY A 141 24.09 -3.60 13.30
CA GLY A 141 24.51 -2.35 13.93
C GLY A 141 25.09 -1.30 12.97
N THR A 142 25.36 -1.66 11.70
CA THR A 142 25.97 -0.76 10.70
C THR A 142 24.92 -0.16 9.79
N LEU A 143 25.01 1.15 9.54
CA LEU A 143 24.15 1.83 8.56
C LEU A 143 24.67 1.62 7.14
N ARG A 144 23.77 1.30 6.22
CA ARG A 144 24.04 1.14 4.80
C ARG A 144 23.03 1.92 3.98
N ASP A 145 23.50 2.71 3.03
CA ASP A 145 22.64 3.42 2.10
C ASP A 145 22.04 2.44 1.10
N VAL A 146 20.73 2.49 0.93
CA VAL A 146 19.98 1.53 0.11
C VAL A 146 19.46 2.20 -1.15
N VAL A 147 18.92 3.41 -0.99
CA VAL A 147 18.33 4.15 -2.10
C VAL A 147 18.36 5.65 -1.82
N SER A 148 18.50 6.47 -2.86
CA SER A 148 18.60 7.93 -2.76
C SER A 148 17.51 8.65 -3.59
N PRO A 149 16.25 8.68 -3.11
CA PRO A 149 15.16 9.32 -3.84
C PRO A 149 15.38 10.82 -4.06
N ARG A 150 14.83 11.37 -5.15
CA ARG A 150 14.76 12.83 -5.34
C ARG A 150 14.06 13.46 -4.14
N LYS A 151 14.55 14.62 -3.67
CA LYS A 151 14.00 15.35 -2.50
C LYS A 151 12.48 15.53 -2.57
N ALA A 152 12.02 15.83 -3.78
CA ALA A 152 10.66 15.81 -4.26
C ALA A 152 9.75 14.71 -3.65
N LEU A 153 10.25 13.48 -3.58
CA LEU A 153 9.49 12.29 -3.19
C LEU A 153 9.42 12.10 -1.68
N HIS A 154 10.29 12.78 -0.93
CA HIS A 154 10.40 12.61 0.52
C HIS A 154 9.05 12.85 1.23
N GLY A 155 8.35 13.93 0.87
CA GLY A 155 7.06 14.26 1.46
C GLY A 155 6.00 13.18 1.21
N ALA A 156 6.00 12.58 0.01
CA ALA A 156 5.08 11.51 -0.34
C ALA A 156 5.39 10.21 0.43
N LEU A 157 6.68 9.87 0.59
CA LEU A 157 7.12 8.73 1.40
C LEU A 157 6.70 8.89 2.87
N VAL A 158 6.94 10.06 3.46
CA VAL A 158 6.54 10.36 4.85
C VAL A 158 5.01 10.30 5.00
N SER A 159 4.26 10.89 4.07
CA SER A 159 2.79 10.84 4.08
C SER A 159 2.29 9.39 4.05
N ARG A 160 2.89 8.55 3.21
CA ARG A 160 2.52 7.15 3.10
C ARG A 160 2.78 6.38 4.39
N ILE A 161 3.94 6.59 5.01
CA ILE A 161 4.32 5.96 6.28
C ILE A 161 3.35 6.39 7.39
N LYS A 162 3.01 7.68 7.45
CA LYS A 162 2.03 8.21 8.41
C LYS A 162 0.66 7.56 8.26
N ILE A 163 0.16 7.39 7.03
CA ILE A 163 -1.09 6.66 6.78
C ILE A 163 -1.02 5.23 7.32
N MET A 164 0.06 4.51 7.02
CA MET A 164 0.24 3.13 7.45
C MET A 164 0.32 3.00 8.97
N ALA A 165 0.91 3.99 9.64
CA ALA A 165 1.08 4.05 11.09
C ALA A 165 -0.07 4.75 11.84
N GLN A 166 -1.14 5.14 11.14
CA GLN A 166 -2.29 5.88 11.69
C GLN A 166 -1.93 7.23 12.34
N LEU A 167 -0.98 7.95 11.76
CA LEU A 167 -0.49 9.26 12.21
C LEU A 167 -1.18 10.42 11.48
N ASP A 168 -1.13 11.60 12.07
CA ASP A 168 -1.65 12.82 11.44
C ASP A 168 -0.70 13.30 10.33
N ILE A 169 -1.21 13.24 9.10
CA ILE A 169 -0.51 13.64 7.88
C ILE A 169 -0.28 15.16 7.84
N ALA A 170 -1.24 15.94 8.32
CA ALA A 170 -1.21 17.39 8.28
C ALA A 170 -0.18 17.96 9.27
N GLU A 171 0.00 17.33 10.42
CA GLU A 171 0.95 17.80 11.44
C GLU A 171 2.40 17.44 11.10
N LYS A 172 3.25 18.44 10.85
CA LYS A 172 4.67 18.26 10.48
C LYS A 172 5.64 18.88 11.48
N ARG A 173 5.15 19.56 12.51
CA ARG A 173 5.91 20.39 13.45
C ARG A 173 6.19 19.68 14.78
N LEU A 174 5.46 18.61 15.07
CA LEU A 174 5.63 17.82 16.28
C LEU A 174 6.09 16.39 15.94
N PRO A 175 6.94 15.78 16.79
CA PRO A 175 7.21 14.36 16.70
C PRO A 175 5.93 13.53 16.82
N GLN A 176 5.89 12.39 16.14
CA GLN A 176 4.76 11.45 16.20
C GLN A 176 5.28 10.01 16.22
N ASP A 177 4.59 9.14 16.96
CA ASP A 177 4.91 7.73 17.12
C ASP A 177 3.71 6.86 16.79
N GLY A 178 3.95 5.75 16.08
CA GLY A 178 2.91 4.83 15.66
C GLY A 178 3.43 3.41 15.48
N ARG A 179 2.57 2.53 14.98
CA ARG A 179 2.90 1.15 14.68
C ARG A 179 2.31 0.71 13.36
N ILE A 180 3.02 -0.15 12.65
CA ILE A 180 2.58 -0.78 11.42
C ILE A 180 2.62 -2.29 11.64
N ALA A 181 1.47 -2.94 11.54
CA ALA A 181 1.39 -4.39 11.45
C ALA A 181 1.47 -4.82 9.98
N LEU A 182 2.49 -5.60 9.62
CA LEU A 182 2.63 -6.17 8.28
C LEU A 182 2.85 -7.68 8.34
N ARG A 183 2.68 -8.34 7.19
CA ARG A 183 3.07 -9.73 6.99
C ARG A 183 4.07 -9.80 5.86
N VAL A 184 5.27 -10.31 6.14
CA VAL A 184 6.31 -10.56 5.13
C VAL A 184 6.59 -12.06 5.10
N ALA A 185 6.50 -12.67 3.92
CA ALA A 185 6.69 -14.11 3.74
C ALA A 185 5.87 -14.97 4.74
N GLY A 186 4.63 -14.55 5.03
CA GLY A 186 3.74 -15.22 5.97
C GLY A 186 4.01 -14.97 7.46
N ARG A 187 5.12 -14.30 7.81
CA ARG A 187 5.46 -13.94 9.20
C ARG A 187 4.88 -12.57 9.56
N PRO A 188 4.15 -12.43 10.68
CA PRO A 188 3.74 -11.13 11.17
C PRO A 188 4.95 -10.35 11.69
N ILE A 189 5.05 -9.08 11.32
CA ILE A 189 6.06 -8.14 11.79
C ILE A 189 5.32 -6.92 12.33
N ASP A 190 5.71 -6.47 13.53
CA ASP A 190 5.25 -5.20 14.13
C ASP A 190 6.37 -4.19 14.02
N ILE A 191 6.17 -3.14 13.23
CA ILE A 191 7.15 -2.07 13.04
C ILE A 191 6.74 -0.90 13.91
N ARG A 192 7.69 -0.37 14.67
CA ARG A 192 7.55 0.91 15.36
C ARG A 192 7.97 2.03 14.43
N VAL A 193 7.15 3.07 14.35
CA VAL A 193 7.40 4.22 13.49
C VAL A 193 7.52 5.45 14.36
N SER A 194 8.54 6.26 14.11
CA SER A 194 8.70 7.58 14.71
C SER A 194 9.00 8.58 13.60
N THR A 195 8.32 9.72 13.60
CA THR A 195 8.61 10.84 12.71
C THR A 195 9.07 12.02 13.53
N VAL A 196 10.14 12.69 13.10
CA VAL A 196 10.71 13.87 13.77
C VAL A 196 10.80 15.02 12.78
N PRO A 197 10.39 16.24 13.16
CA PRO A 197 10.61 17.42 12.33
C PRO A 197 12.10 17.69 12.14
N THR A 198 12.52 17.76 10.89
CA THR A 198 13.86 18.22 10.49
C THR A 198 13.63 19.50 9.69
N GLY A 199 14.31 20.59 10.08
CA GLY A 199 14.04 21.96 9.60
C GLY A 199 14.07 22.17 8.10
#